data_AF-A0A8T2AQD5-F1
#
_entry.id   AF-A0A8T2AQD5-F1
#
_cell.length_a   1.000
_cell.length_b   1.000
_cell.length_c   1.000
_cell.angle_alpha   90.00
_cell.angle_beta   90.00
_cell.angle_gamma   90.00
#
_symmetry.space_group_name_H-M   'P 1'
#
loop_
_entity.id
_entity.type
_entity.pdbx_description
1 polymer ?
#
loop_
_entity_poly.entity_id
_entity_poly.type
_entity_poly.pdbx_seq_one_letter_code
_entity_poly.pdbx_strand_id
1 'polypeptide(L)'
;MGERSNSRYLGVILTRKSKIFLSISILTVLSWFLIFFSTNPNRVLDYISVSESTDVPLIIIKNSNTSPQNNAISPNPQNREGAQTEGPTYENRGGTKTESSVNQNRAKTLRCIQKVSPSPRPLKVFMYDMSPEFHFGLLGWKPERNDVVWPDIRVNVPHHPGGLNLQHSVEYWLTLDLLFSELPEDSRSSRAAIRVKNSSEADVVFVPFFSSMSYNRFSKVNQKQKKSQDKELQDNVVKYVTSQKEWKISGGKDHVIMAHHPNSMSTARHKLYPAMFVVADFGRYSPHVANIDKDIVAPYKHLVPSYVNDTSGFDGRPILLYFQGAIYRKAVSTLLAYVT
;
A
#
# COMPACT_ATOMS: atom_id res chain seq x y z
N MET A 1 -9.46 19.29 -80.37
CA MET A 1 -9.10 18.84 -79.01
C MET A 1 -8.22 19.90 -78.36
N GLY A 2 -8.70 20.52 -77.29
CA GLY A 2 -7.98 21.56 -76.58
C GLY A 2 -8.72 21.88 -75.28
N GLU A 3 -8.54 21.03 -74.27
CA GLU A 3 -9.04 21.29 -72.92
C GLU A 3 -8.26 22.44 -72.30
N ARG A 4 -8.90 23.60 -72.15
CA ARG A 4 -8.42 24.70 -71.31
C ARG A 4 -8.58 24.29 -69.86
N SER A 5 -7.49 23.87 -69.21
CA SER A 5 -7.46 23.71 -67.75
C SER A 5 -7.50 25.09 -67.09
N ASN A 6 -8.50 25.32 -66.25
CA ASN A 6 -8.75 26.59 -65.57
C ASN A 6 -7.72 26.79 -64.43
N SER A 7 -6.62 27.49 -64.71
CA SER A 7 -5.51 27.70 -63.76
C SER A 7 -5.92 28.38 -62.44
N ARG A 8 -7.01 29.17 -62.45
CA ARG A 8 -7.55 29.82 -61.24
C ARG A 8 -8.06 28.82 -60.20
N TYR A 9 -8.67 27.72 -60.62
CA TYR A 9 -9.19 26.70 -59.69
C TYR A 9 -8.05 25.88 -59.05
N LEU A 10 -7.00 25.59 -59.82
CA LEU A 10 -5.82 24.89 -59.32
C LEU A 10 -5.06 25.74 -58.27
N GLY A 11 -4.93 27.05 -58.51
CA GLY A 11 -4.29 27.98 -57.58
C GLY A 11 -5.01 28.11 -56.23
N VAL A 12 -6.36 28.10 -56.23
CA VAL A 12 -7.16 28.12 -54.99
C VAL A 12 -7.02 26.81 -54.20
N ILE A 13 -6.93 25.67 -54.88
CA ILE A 13 -6.75 24.36 -54.22
C ILE A 13 -5.33 24.23 -53.65
N LEU A 14 -4.28 24.66 -54.38
CA LEU A 14 -2.91 24.65 -53.89
C LEU A 14 -2.73 25.59 -52.68
N THR A 15 -3.29 26.80 -52.74
CA THR A 15 -3.20 27.76 -51.62
C THR A 15 -3.95 27.27 -50.38
N ARG A 16 -5.09 26.59 -50.54
CA ARG A 16 -5.84 26.02 -49.41
C ARG A 16 -5.14 24.82 -48.78
N LYS A 17 -4.53 23.93 -49.58
CA LYS A 17 -3.71 22.81 -49.08
C LYS A 17 -2.43 23.31 -48.38
N SER A 18 -1.81 24.36 -48.90
CA SER A 18 -0.64 25.01 -48.29
C SER A 18 -0.97 25.62 -46.92
N LYS A 19 -2.13 26.27 -46.76
CA LYS A 19 -2.58 26.80 -45.46
C LYS A 19 -2.85 25.71 -44.42
N ILE A 20 -3.42 24.58 -44.84
CA ILE A 20 -3.68 23.43 -43.95
C ILE A 20 -2.36 22.80 -43.49
N PHE A 21 -1.39 22.65 -44.40
CA PHE A 21 -0.08 22.12 -44.06
C PHE A 21 0.67 23.04 -43.08
N LEU A 22 0.60 24.35 -43.31
CA LEU A 22 1.17 25.35 -42.40
C LEU A 22 0.51 25.31 -41.01
N SER A 23 -0.82 25.17 -40.93
CA SER A 23 -1.51 25.08 -39.64
C SER A 23 -1.16 23.81 -38.87
N ILE A 24 -1.02 22.67 -39.55
CA ILE A 24 -0.61 21.40 -38.92
C ILE A 24 0.83 21.52 -38.41
N SER A 25 1.73 22.14 -39.19
CA SER A 25 3.12 22.31 -38.79
C SER A 25 3.29 23.28 -37.61
N ILE A 26 2.46 24.32 -37.50
CA ILE A 26 2.46 25.21 -36.35
C ILE A 26 1.95 24.48 -35.10
N LEU A 27 0.90 23.67 -35.22
CA LEU A 27 0.35 22.88 -34.10
C LEU A 27 1.33 21.82 -33.60
N THR A 28 2.07 21.14 -34.48
CA THR A 28 3.10 20.18 -34.06
C THR A 28 4.27 20.87 -33.36
N VAL A 29 4.72 22.03 -33.84
CA VAL A 29 5.78 22.80 -33.16
C VAL A 29 5.32 23.31 -31.80
N LEU A 30 4.09 23.85 -31.68
CA LEU A 30 3.50 24.26 -30.40
C LEU A 30 3.35 23.08 -29.42
N SER A 31 2.95 21.90 -29.91
CA SER A 31 2.88 20.69 -29.09
C SER A 31 4.25 20.27 -28.56
N TRP A 32 5.33 20.46 -29.35
CA TRP A 32 6.69 20.20 -28.90
C TRP A 32 7.15 21.21 -27.87
N PHE A 33 6.82 22.50 -28.03
CA PHE A 33 7.08 23.51 -26.99
C PHE A 33 6.38 23.17 -25.68
N LEU A 34 5.13 22.70 -25.69
CA LEU A 34 4.44 22.28 -24.46
C LEU A 34 5.13 21.07 -23.79
N ILE A 35 5.68 20.14 -24.56
CA ILE A 35 6.46 19.01 -24.04
C ILE A 35 7.79 19.52 -23.42
N PHE A 36 8.50 20.44 -24.07
CA PHE A 36 9.74 21.02 -23.54
C PHE A 36 9.52 21.95 -22.34
N PHE A 37 8.39 22.65 -22.25
CA PHE A 37 8.01 23.43 -21.07
C PHE A 37 7.55 22.54 -19.91
N SER A 38 6.97 21.37 -20.20
CA SER A 38 6.58 20.38 -19.18
C SER A 38 7.76 19.63 -18.57
N THR A 39 8.93 19.62 -19.22
CA THR A 39 10.14 18.93 -18.74
C THR A 39 11.21 19.89 -18.21
N ASN A 40 10.90 21.17 -18.00
CA ASN A 40 11.84 22.12 -17.40
C ASN A 40 12.16 21.72 -15.94
N PRO A 41 13.38 21.24 -15.62
CA PRO A 41 13.75 20.76 -14.29
C PRO A 41 13.76 21.86 -13.23
N ASN A 42 13.77 23.13 -13.65
CA ASN A 42 14.00 24.27 -12.77
C ASN A 42 12.74 24.82 -12.11
N ARG A 43 11.55 24.25 -12.36
CA ARG A 43 10.31 24.65 -11.64
C ARG A 43 10.00 23.80 -10.40
N VAL A 44 10.78 22.75 -10.13
CA VAL A 44 10.60 21.89 -8.95
C VAL A 44 11.24 22.50 -7.70
N LEU A 45 12.14 23.48 -7.84
CA LEU A 45 12.85 24.08 -6.70
C LEU A 45 12.07 25.18 -5.97
N ASP A 46 11.04 25.78 -6.57
CA ASP A 46 10.33 26.93 -5.97
C ASP A 46 9.15 26.55 -5.06
N TYR A 47 8.79 25.26 -4.98
CA TYR A 47 7.75 24.77 -4.04
C TYR A 47 8.33 24.17 -2.75
N ILE A 48 9.65 24.17 -2.59
CA ILE A 48 10.31 23.76 -1.34
C ILE A 48 10.62 25.02 -0.52
N SER A 49 9.57 25.77 -0.16
CA SER A 49 9.60 26.59 1.05
C SER A 49 8.83 25.83 2.12
N VAL A 50 9.56 24.95 2.79
CA VAL A 50 9.08 24.16 3.92
C VAL A 50 8.69 25.13 5.04
N SER A 51 7.40 25.14 5.38
CA SER A 51 6.95 25.63 6.67
C SER A 51 7.55 24.71 7.75
N GLU A 52 8.38 25.32 8.58
CA GLU A 52 8.99 24.87 9.83
C GLU A 52 8.24 23.70 10.50
N SER A 53 8.85 22.51 10.50
CA SER A 53 8.33 21.31 11.16
C SER A 53 9.05 21.14 12.49
N THR A 54 8.29 21.10 13.58
CA THR A 54 8.79 20.90 14.95
C THR A 54 9.65 19.65 15.07
N ASP A 55 10.90 19.86 15.44
CA ASP A 55 11.95 18.85 15.62
C ASP A 55 11.55 17.70 16.56
N VAL A 56 11.43 16.50 15.99
CA VAL A 56 11.64 15.24 16.72
C VAL A 56 12.66 14.42 15.95
N PRO A 57 13.83 14.08 16.53
CA PRO A 57 14.86 13.36 15.80
C PRO A 57 14.48 11.89 15.64
N LEU A 58 14.26 11.48 14.39
CA LEU A 58 14.15 10.08 13.99
C LEU A 58 15.53 9.40 14.12
N ILE A 59 15.70 8.53 15.11
CA ILE A 59 16.95 7.78 15.30
C ILE A 59 16.84 6.44 14.55
N ILE A 60 17.59 6.30 13.44
CA ILE A 60 17.70 5.08 12.65
C ILE A 60 18.83 4.21 13.22
N ILE A 61 18.51 3.00 13.70
CA ILE A 61 19.51 1.98 14.06
C ILE A 61 19.68 1.04 12.86
N LYS A 62 20.78 1.18 12.11
CA LYS A 62 21.22 0.19 11.12
C LYS A 62 21.94 -0.94 11.84
N ASN A 63 21.40 -2.16 11.79
CA ASN A 63 22.16 -3.35 12.19
C ASN A 63 22.59 -4.09 10.91
N SER A 64 23.85 -3.90 10.52
CA SER A 64 24.46 -4.62 9.40
C SER A 64 25.19 -5.84 9.94
N ASN A 65 24.51 -6.99 10.00
CA ASN A 65 25.19 -8.28 10.14
C ASN A 65 24.94 -9.10 8.88
N THR A 66 26.06 -9.43 8.24
CA THR A 66 26.26 -10.25 7.06
C THR A 66 25.59 -11.62 7.20
N SER A 67 24.87 -12.02 6.15
CA SER A 67 24.27 -13.35 6.00
C SER A 67 25.36 -14.42 5.82
N PRO A 68 25.34 -15.55 6.55
CA PRO A 68 26.17 -16.70 6.20
C PRO A 68 25.60 -17.41 4.97
N GLN A 69 26.44 -17.66 3.96
CA GLN A 69 26.15 -18.57 2.85
C GLN A 69 26.18 -20.01 3.36
N ASN A 70 25.09 -20.75 3.16
CA ASN A 70 25.03 -22.19 3.41
C ASN A 70 25.62 -22.95 2.22
N ASN A 71 26.85 -23.45 2.35
CA ASN A 71 27.36 -24.55 1.54
C ASN A 71 27.40 -25.81 2.41
N ALA A 72 26.48 -26.73 2.18
CA ALA A 72 26.47 -28.04 2.81
C ALA A 72 27.16 -29.05 1.87
N ILE A 73 28.34 -29.53 2.27
CA ILE A 73 28.92 -30.80 1.82
C ILE A 73 29.19 -31.64 3.08
N SER A 74 28.70 -32.88 3.04
CA SER A 74 28.70 -33.93 4.07
C SER A 74 30.10 -34.57 4.26
N PRO A 75 30.33 -35.51 5.21
CA PRO A 75 31.33 -35.29 6.27
C PRO A 75 32.44 -36.37 6.34
N ASN A 76 33.32 -36.20 7.36
CA ASN A 76 34.02 -37.22 8.16
C ASN A 76 35.55 -37.39 7.89
N PRO A 77 36.32 -38.06 8.79
CA PRO A 77 36.94 -37.47 10.00
C PRO A 77 38.45 -37.81 10.13
N GLN A 78 39.17 -37.20 11.09
CA GLN A 78 40.06 -37.91 12.05
C GLN A 78 40.97 -36.98 12.89
N ASN A 79 40.88 -37.22 14.21
CA ASN A 79 41.95 -37.38 15.20
C ASN A 79 42.75 -36.21 15.82
N ARG A 80 42.68 -36.25 17.17
CA ARG A 80 43.75 -36.19 18.20
C ARG A 80 43.97 -34.91 19.01
N GLU A 81 43.49 -35.01 20.26
CA GLU A 81 44.23 -34.90 21.53
C GLU A 81 45.14 -33.68 21.80
N GLY A 82 44.67 -32.84 22.74
CA GLY A 82 45.32 -32.65 24.06
C GLY A 82 46.54 -31.73 24.15
N ALA A 83 46.35 -30.53 24.73
CA ALA A 83 47.23 -29.95 25.75
C ALA A 83 46.62 -28.65 26.32
N GLN A 84 46.46 -28.60 27.64
CA GLN A 84 46.35 -27.37 28.41
C GLN A 84 47.72 -26.67 28.41
N THR A 85 47.78 -25.34 28.42
CA THR A 85 48.15 -24.47 29.55
C THR A 85 48.50 -23.06 29.03
N GLU A 86 48.23 -22.05 29.86
CA GLU A 86 48.75 -20.68 29.85
C GLU A 86 48.03 -19.64 28.98
N GLY A 87 47.20 -18.83 29.64
CA GLY A 87 46.74 -17.56 29.12
C GLY A 87 47.72 -16.44 29.46
N PRO A 88 47.76 -15.37 28.64
CA PRO A 88 48.13 -14.05 29.10
C PRO A 88 46.93 -13.11 29.06
N THR A 89 46.71 -12.48 30.21
CA THR A 89 46.10 -11.17 30.48
C THR A 89 45.80 -10.32 29.25
N TYR A 90 44.52 -10.07 28.98
CA TYR A 90 44.09 -8.98 28.10
C TYR A 90 44.04 -7.69 28.91
N GLU A 91 44.96 -6.78 28.59
CA GLU A 91 44.86 -5.37 28.98
C GLU A 91 43.59 -4.76 28.37
N ASN A 92 42.70 -4.30 29.25
CA ASN A 92 41.64 -3.39 28.89
C ASN A 92 42.22 -2.00 28.59
N ARG A 93 42.05 -1.50 27.37
CA ARG A 93 42.10 -0.05 27.14
C ARG A 93 41.16 0.39 26.02
N GLY A 94 40.06 1.03 26.42
CA GLY A 94 39.60 2.23 25.73
C GLY A 94 38.25 2.23 25.02
N GLY A 95 37.25 1.49 25.51
CA GLY A 95 35.84 1.85 25.25
C GLY A 95 35.43 2.98 26.21
N THR A 96 35.11 4.18 25.71
CA THR A 96 34.50 5.21 26.58
C THR A 96 33.61 6.24 25.88
N LYS A 97 33.51 6.24 24.55
CA LYS A 97 32.65 7.21 23.82
C LYS A 97 31.35 6.63 23.27
N THR A 98 31.19 5.30 23.27
CA THR A 98 30.05 4.64 22.60
C THR A 98 28.94 4.20 23.56
N GLU A 99 29.26 3.91 24.82
CA GLU A 99 28.26 3.42 25.79
C GLU A 99 27.42 4.54 26.41
N SER A 100 28.00 5.75 26.59
CA SER A 100 27.26 6.87 27.21
C SER A 100 26.15 7.41 26.30
N SER A 101 26.38 7.47 24.99
CA SER A 101 25.41 7.94 24.00
C SER A 101 24.26 6.94 23.82
N VAL A 102 24.55 5.63 23.85
CA VAL A 102 23.53 4.57 23.79
C VAL A 102 22.66 4.57 25.05
N ASN A 103 23.24 4.76 26.23
CA ASN A 103 22.49 4.82 27.49
C ASN A 103 21.65 6.10 27.62
N GLN A 104 22.17 7.24 27.14
CA GLN A 104 21.43 8.50 27.13
C GLN A 104 20.23 8.45 26.18
N ASN A 105 20.39 7.83 25.01
CA ASN A 105 19.29 7.59 24.07
C ASN A 105 18.25 6.63 24.64
N ARG A 106 18.68 5.55 25.31
CA ARG A 106 17.77 4.61 26.00
C ARG A 106 16.96 5.30 27.10
N ALA A 107 17.59 6.13 27.93
CA ALA A 107 16.90 6.89 28.98
C ALA A 107 15.94 7.94 28.40
N LYS A 108 16.28 8.55 27.26
CA LYS A 108 15.42 9.52 26.56
C LYS A 108 14.22 8.85 25.89
N THR A 109 14.41 7.68 25.27
CA THR A 109 13.33 6.84 24.73
C THR A 109 12.39 6.35 25.83
N LEU A 110 12.92 5.91 26.97
CA LEU A 110 12.12 5.51 28.14
C LEU A 110 11.31 6.68 28.72
N ARG A 111 11.86 7.91 28.74
CA ARG A 111 11.12 9.12 29.15
C ARG A 111 9.98 9.50 28.20
N CYS A 112 10.10 9.24 26.89
CA CYS A 112 8.99 9.46 25.95
C CYS A 112 7.86 8.44 26.16
N ILE A 113 8.17 7.19 26.52
CA ILE A 113 7.19 6.15 26.85
C ILE A 113 6.47 6.47 28.17
N GLN A 114 7.16 7.10 29.12
CA GLN A 114 6.63 7.42 30.45
C GLN A 114 5.71 8.65 30.48
N LYS A 115 5.70 9.47 29.41
CA LYS A 115 4.62 10.45 29.17
C LYS A 115 3.40 9.70 28.64
N VAL A 116 2.69 9.08 29.57
CA VAL A 116 1.38 8.44 29.44
C VAL A 116 0.51 9.23 28.45
N SER A 117 0.43 8.75 27.20
CA SER A 117 -0.77 8.92 26.41
C SER A 117 -1.86 8.11 27.12
N PRO A 118 -3.07 8.65 27.40
CA PRO A 118 -4.19 7.77 27.74
C PRO A 118 -4.26 6.69 26.67
N SER A 119 -4.57 5.44 27.05
CA SER A 119 -4.79 4.35 26.08
C SER A 119 -5.55 4.94 24.90
N PRO A 120 -4.94 5.04 23.70
CA PRO A 120 -5.49 5.85 22.64
C PRO A 120 -6.92 5.38 22.41
N ARG A 121 -7.90 6.29 22.56
CA ARG A 121 -9.30 5.95 22.36
C ARG A 121 -9.41 5.16 21.05
N PRO A 122 -10.16 4.05 21.00
CA PRO A 122 -10.24 3.25 19.79
C PRO A 122 -10.73 4.12 18.63
N LEU A 123 -10.15 3.91 17.44
CA LEU A 123 -10.61 4.55 16.21
C LEU A 123 -12.05 4.11 15.94
N LYS A 124 -12.98 5.04 15.82
CA LYS A 124 -14.37 4.72 15.49
C LYS A 124 -14.51 4.58 13.98
N VAL A 125 -14.92 3.40 13.52
CA VAL A 125 -14.99 3.08 12.10
C VAL A 125 -16.43 2.79 11.71
N PHE A 126 -17.00 3.59 10.81
CA PHE A 126 -18.24 3.21 10.15
C PHE A 126 -17.91 2.30 8.97
N MET A 127 -18.42 1.07 8.97
CA MET A 127 -18.17 0.12 7.88
C MET A 127 -19.46 -0.15 7.12
N TYR A 128 -19.44 0.08 5.80
CA TYR A 128 -20.61 -0.11 4.94
C TYR A 128 -21.12 -1.56 4.95
N ASP A 129 -22.43 -1.74 5.06
CA ASP A 129 -23.11 -3.02 4.85
C ASP A 129 -23.28 -3.30 3.35
N MET A 130 -22.17 -3.58 2.68
CA MET A 130 -22.12 -3.90 1.25
C MET A 130 -22.57 -5.33 0.96
N SER A 131 -23.18 -5.56 -0.22
CA SER A 131 -23.56 -6.91 -0.70
C SER A 131 -22.43 -7.95 -0.50
N PRO A 132 -22.74 -9.20 -0.09
CA PRO A 132 -21.76 -10.26 0.09
C PRO A 132 -20.84 -10.52 -1.11
N GLU A 133 -21.28 -10.18 -2.32
CA GLU A 133 -20.47 -10.29 -3.55
C GLU A 133 -19.16 -9.47 -3.50
N PHE A 134 -19.07 -8.47 -2.62
CA PHE A 134 -17.89 -7.63 -2.46
C PHE A 134 -16.88 -8.15 -1.42
N HIS A 135 -17.26 -9.09 -0.56
CA HIS A 135 -16.41 -9.56 0.55
C HIS A 135 -16.45 -11.08 0.75
N PHE A 136 -17.05 -11.59 1.82
CA PHE A 136 -17.11 -13.01 2.17
C PHE A 136 -17.78 -13.89 1.10
N GLY A 137 -18.66 -13.34 0.24
CA GLY A 137 -19.18 -14.05 -0.92
C GLY A 137 -18.09 -14.44 -1.92
N LEU A 138 -17.01 -13.66 -2.02
CA LEU A 138 -15.81 -14.02 -2.80
C LEU A 138 -15.07 -15.21 -2.19
N LEU A 139 -15.32 -15.54 -0.92
CA LEU A 139 -14.81 -16.73 -0.23
C LEU A 139 -15.77 -17.92 -0.31
N GLY A 140 -16.90 -17.78 -1.01
CA GLY A 140 -17.92 -18.83 -1.14
C GLY A 140 -18.92 -18.86 0.01
N TRP A 141 -18.88 -17.89 0.93
CA TRP A 141 -19.91 -17.74 1.94
C TRP A 141 -21.23 -17.30 1.30
N LYS A 142 -22.35 -17.83 1.81
CA LYS A 142 -23.69 -17.47 1.37
C LYS A 142 -24.51 -17.04 2.58
N PRO A 143 -25.22 -15.91 2.51
CA PRO A 143 -26.07 -15.49 3.61
C PRO A 143 -27.29 -16.42 3.72
N GLU A 144 -27.78 -16.63 4.94
CA GLU A 144 -28.98 -17.43 5.19
C GLU A 144 -30.26 -16.73 4.70
N ARG A 145 -30.25 -15.39 4.70
CA ARG A 145 -31.35 -14.52 4.25
C ARG A 145 -30.79 -13.34 3.46
N ASN A 146 -31.58 -12.77 2.55
CA ASN A 146 -31.13 -11.69 1.66
C ASN A 146 -30.72 -10.40 2.38
N ASP A 147 -31.20 -10.18 3.61
CA ASP A 147 -30.87 -9.02 4.47
C ASP A 147 -29.59 -9.21 5.29
N VAL A 148 -29.01 -10.42 5.30
CA VAL A 148 -27.81 -10.72 6.08
C VAL A 148 -26.58 -10.39 5.24
N VAL A 149 -25.78 -9.45 5.75
CA VAL A 149 -24.57 -8.98 5.08
C VAL A 149 -23.30 -9.63 5.63
N TRP A 150 -23.27 -10.02 6.90
CA TRP A 150 -22.06 -10.56 7.55
C TRP A 150 -22.25 -12.01 8.01
N PRO A 151 -21.20 -12.84 7.96
CA PRO A 151 -21.21 -14.13 8.64
C PRO A 151 -21.33 -13.93 10.16
N ASP A 152 -21.96 -14.88 10.85
CA ASP A 152 -21.86 -14.92 12.31
C ASP A 152 -20.47 -15.43 12.72
N ILE A 153 -19.59 -14.46 13.01
CA ILE A 153 -18.20 -14.71 13.41
C ILE A 153 -18.06 -15.49 14.72
N ARG A 154 -19.14 -15.65 15.51
CA ARG A 154 -19.14 -16.48 16.72
C ARG A 154 -19.35 -17.96 16.41
N VAL A 155 -20.00 -18.25 15.28
CA VAL A 155 -20.38 -19.62 14.90
C VAL A 155 -19.40 -20.17 13.87
N ASN A 156 -19.22 -19.46 12.77
CA ASN A 156 -18.36 -19.92 11.68
C ASN A 156 -17.81 -18.75 10.87
N VAL A 157 -16.49 -18.60 10.88
CA VAL A 157 -15.79 -17.61 10.08
C VAL A 157 -15.38 -18.25 8.74
N PRO A 158 -15.81 -17.72 7.58
CA PRO A 158 -15.41 -18.27 6.28
C PRO A 158 -13.90 -18.28 6.12
N HIS A 159 -13.32 -19.44 5.84
CA HIS A 159 -11.87 -19.61 5.77
C HIS A 159 -11.24 -18.76 4.65
N HIS A 160 -10.24 -17.94 4.99
CA HIS A 160 -9.43 -17.27 4.00
C HIS A 160 -8.52 -18.27 3.28
N PRO A 161 -8.51 -18.29 1.92
CA PRO A 161 -7.70 -19.25 1.19
C PRO A 161 -6.19 -19.06 1.46
N GLY A 162 -5.49 -20.19 1.53
CA GLY A 162 -4.05 -20.25 1.72
C GLY A 162 -3.23 -19.87 0.47
N GLY A 163 -1.94 -20.22 0.51
CA GLY A 163 -1.02 -20.06 -0.62
C GLY A 163 -0.78 -18.61 -1.00
N LEU A 164 -0.76 -18.31 -2.31
CA LEU A 164 -0.50 -16.96 -2.83
C LEU A 164 -1.53 -15.92 -2.36
N ASN A 165 -2.76 -16.34 -2.00
CA ASN A 165 -3.79 -15.42 -1.51
C ASN A 165 -3.42 -14.82 -0.15
N LEU A 166 -2.63 -15.52 0.68
CA LEU A 166 -2.24 -15.03 2.00
C LEU A 166 -1.42 -13.74 1.95
N GLN A 167 -0.70 -13.52 0.84
CA GLN A 167 0.15 -12.34 0.66
C GLN A 167 -0.63 -11.02 0.77
N HIS A 168 -1.91 -11.06 0.39
CA HIS A 168 -2.80 -9.90 0.29
C HIS A 168 -4.08 -10.06 1.13
N SER A 169 -3.97 -10.74 2.27
CA SER A 169 -5.11 -11.07 3.14
C SER A 169 -5.55 -9.93 4.07
N VAL A 170 -5.00 -8.72 3.91
CA VAL A 170 -5.24 -7.58 4.82
C VAL A 170 -6.72 -7.19 4.87
N GLU A 171 -7.42 -7.17 3.73
CA GLU A 171 -8.88 -6.95 3.65
C GLU A 171 -9.69 -7.85 4.58
N TYR A 172 -9.33 -9.13 4.62
CA TYR A 172 -10.03 -10.13 5.40
C TYR A 172 -9.81 -9.94 6.90
N TRP A 173 -8.56 -9.75 7.32
CA TRP A 173 -8.24 -9.59 8.74
C TRP A 173 -8.80 -8.30 9.32
N LEU A 174 -8.72 -7.17 8.60
CA LEU A 174 -9.29 -5.90 9.06
C LEU A 174 -10.82 -5.95 9.15
N THR A 175 -11.48 -6.60 8.18
CA THR A 175 -12.94 -6.76 8.22
C THR A 175 -13.35 -7.63 9.41
N LEU A 176 -12.62 -8.72 9.67
CA LEU A 176 -12.89 -9.54 10.85
C LEU A 176 -12.64 -8.77 12.14
N ASP A 177 -11.53 -8.05 12.27
CA ASP A 177 -11.20 -7.26 13.46
C ASP A 177 -12.33 -6.26 13.79
N LEU A 178 -12.84 -5.56 12.78
CA LEU A 178 -13.99 -4.66 12.93
C LEU A 178 -15.28 -5.40 13.32
N LEU A 179 -15.56 -6.58 12.75
CA LEU A 179 -16.72 -7.38 13.15
C LEU A 179 -16.58 -7.92 14.59
N PHE A 180 -15.38 -8.36 14.98
CA PHE A 180 -15.08 -8.83 16.35
C PHE A 180 -15.20 -7.71 17.38
N SER A 181 -14.91 -6.47 17.00
CA SER A 181 -15.05 -5.31 17.89
C SER A 181 -16.49 -5.05 18.35
N GLU A 182 -17.50 -5.58 17.65
CA GLU A 182 -18.91 -5.48 18.06
C GLU A 182 -19.30 -6.47 19.17
N LEU A 183 -18.46 -7.48 19.44
CA LEU A 183 -18.71 -8.43 20.52
C LEU A 183 -18.44 -7.77 21.88
N PRO A 184 -19.06 -8.25 22.99
CA PRO A 184 -18.78 -7.75 24.32
C PRO A 184 -17.27 -7.77 24.62
N GLU A 185 -16.75 -6.69 25.21
CA GLU A 185 -15.33 -6.60 25.60
C GLU A 185 -14.97 -7.76 26.51
N ASP A 186 -13.91 -8.49 26.18
CA ASP A 186 -13.22 -9.24 27.20
C ASP A 186 -12.31 -8.28 27.98
N SER A 187 -12.19 -8.48 29.28
CA SER A 187 -11.36 -7.64 30.18
C SER A 187 -9.85 -7.59 29.85
N ARG A 188 -9.42 -8.12 28.69
CA ARG A 188 -8.02 -8.46 28.39
C ARG A 188 -7.46 -7.85 27.10
N SER A 189 -8.19 -7.02 26.35
CA SER A 189 -7.61 -6.43 25.13
C SER A 189 -8.09 -5.00 24.84
N SER A 190 -7.16 -4.04 24.88
CA SER A 190 -7.38 -2.70 24.33
C SER A 190 -7.57 -2.79 22.81
N ARG A 191 -8.73 -2.36 22.29
CA ARG A 191 -9.02 -2.37 20.86
C ARG A 191 -8.40 -1.17 20.16
N ALA A 192 -7.72 -1.39 19.03
CA ALA A 192 -7.18 -0.31 18.21
C ALA A 192 -8.28 0.43 17.42
N ALA A 193 -9.31 -0.29 16.99
CA ALA A 193 -10.47 0.23 16.28
C ALA A 193 -11.75 -0.45 16.75
N ILE A 194 -12.86 0.28 16.71
CA ILE A 194 -14.20 -0.24 16.98
C ILE A 194 -15.15 0.13 15.84
N ARG A 195 -15.98 -0.82 15.44
CA ARG A 195 -17.03 -0.57 14.47
C ARG A 195 -18.20 0.17 15.12
N VAL A 196 -18.59 1.29 14.52
CA VAL A 196 -19.81 2.03 14.89
C VAL A 196 -20.88 1.85 13.82
N LYS A 197 -22.15 1.86 14.23
CA LYS A 197 -23.30 1.70 13.31
C LYS A 197 -23.76 3.01 12.69
N ASN A 198 -23.41 4.13 13.29
CA ASN A 198 -23.80 5.46 12.82
C ASN A 198 -22.57 6.19 12.25
N SER A 199 -22.64 6.59 10.97
CA SER A 199 -21.54 7.30 10.31
C SER A 199 -21.20 8.65 10.93
N SER A 200 -22.15 9.30 11.60
CA SER A 200 -21.89 10.58 12.30
C SER A 200 -21.01 10.44 13.55
N GLU A 201 -20.83 9.22 14.06
CA GLU A 201 -20.00 8.93 15.23
C GLU A 201 -18.60 8.43 14.83
N ALA A 202 -18.36 8.22 13.53
CA ALA A 202 -17.14 7.63 13.04
C ALA A 202 -16.04 8.67 12.79
N ASP A 203 -14.80 8.27 13.06
CA ASP A 203 -13.61 9.01 12.66
C ASP A 203 -13.28 8.75 11.17
N VAL A 204 -13.60 7.54 10.65
CA VAL A 204 -13.38 7.14 9.25
C VAL A 204 -14.48 6.19 8.74
N VAL A 205 -14.62 6.10 7.42
CA VAL A 205 -15.51 5.14 6.75
C VAL A 205 -14.70 4.02 6.09
N PHE A 206 -14.94 2.77 6.47
CA PHE A 206 -14.32 1.61 5.83
C PHE A 206 -15.19 1.04 4.72
N VAL A 207 -14.59 0.81 3.55
CA VAL A 207 -15.22 0.17 2.39
C VAL A 207 -14.76 -1.30 2.32
N PRO A 208 -15.58 -2.27 2.75
CA PRO A 208 -15.21 -3.68 2.83
C PRO A 208 -15.30 -4.37 1.46
N PHE A 209 -14.47 -3.93 0.51
CA PHE A 209 -14.29 -4.62 -0.77
C PHE A 209 -13.00 -5.45 -0.73
N PHE A 210 -13.14 -6.78 -0.88
CA PHE A 210 -12.02 -7.71 -0.91
C PHE A 210 -11.38 -7.69 -2.30
N SER A 211 -10.73 -6.57 -2.62
CA SER A 211 -10.20 -6.29 -3.96
C SER A 211 -9.12 -7.26 -4.40
N SER A 212 -8.31 -7.76 -3.45
CA SER A 212 -7.24 -8.71 -3.71
C SER A 212 -7.83 -10.07 -4.07
N MET A 213 -8.85 -10.51 -3.33
CA MET A 213 -9.59 -11.73 -3.63
C MET A 213 -10.36 -11.64 -4.95
N SER A 214 -11.01 -10.51 -5.22
CA SER A 214 -11.68 -10.23 -6.49
C SER A 214 -10.70 -10.38 -7.66
N TYR A 215 -9.55 -9.74 -7.59
CA TYR A 215 -8.52 -9.84 -8.62
C TYR A 215 -8.02 -11.27 -8.80
N ASN A 216 -7.66 -11.96 -7.72
CA ASN A 216 -7.09 -13.30 -7.78
C ASN A 216 -8.05 -14.33 -8.40
N ARG A 217 -9.36 -14.19 -8.14
CA ARG A 217 -10.38 -15.11 -8.64
C ARG A 217 -10.89 -14.74 -10.03
N PHE A 218 -11.08 -13.45 -10.28
CA PHE A 218 -11.97 -12.99 -11.34
C PHE A 218 -11.32 -12.00 -12.33
N SER A 219 -9.99 -11.80 -12.29
CA SER A 219 -9.30 -10.90 -13.22
C SER A 219 -9.18 -11.43 -14.65
N LYS A 220 -9.18 -12.76 -14.84
CA LYS A 220 -9.03 -13.38 -16.16
C LYS A 220 -10.31 -13.21 -16.98
N VAL A 221 -10.13 -12.91 -18.27
CA VAL A 221 -11.22 -12.80 -19.25
C VAL A 221 -11.28 -14.10 -20.05
N ASN A 222 -12.44 -14.73 -20.13
CA ASN A 222 -12.66 -15.85 -21.04
C ASN A 222 -12.91 -15.34 -22.47
N GLN A 223 -12.60 -16.15 -23.50
CA GLN A 223 -12.74 -15.75 -24.92
C GLN A 223 -14.14 -15.23 -25.31
N LYS A 224 -15.19 -15.55 -24.53
CA LYS A 224 -16.58 -15.14 -24.75
C LYS A 224 -16.97 -13.83 -24.03
N GLN A 225 -16.14 -13.33 -23.12
CA GLN A 225 -16.47 -12.19 -22.26
C GLN A 225 -15.71 -10.94 -22.72
N LYS A 226 -16.40 -9.79 -22.76
CA LYS A 226 -15.78 -8.48 -23.08
C LYS A 226 -15.07 -7.85 -21.88
N LYS A 227 -15.49 -8.21 -20.67
CA LYS A 227 -14.94 -7.73 -19.39
C LYS A 227 -14.78 -8.91 -18.43
N SER A 228 -13.80 -8.82 -17.54
CA SER A 228 -13.65 -9.78 -16.45
C SER A 228 -14.68 -9.48 -15.35
N GLN A 229 -15.05 -10.50 -14.57
CA GLN A 229 -15.96 -10.30 -13.44
C GLN A 229 -15.35 -9.36 -12.38
N ASP A 230 -14.02 -9.36 -12.20
CA ASP A 230 -13.33 -8.38 -11.36
C ASP A 230 -13.56 -6.94 -11.85
N LYS A 231 -13.55 -6.72 -13.17
CA LYS A 231 -13.80 -5.39 -13.74
C LYS A 231 -15.24 -4.93 -13.48
N GLU A 232 -16.20 -5.84 -13.51
CA GLU A 232 -17.60 -5.56 -13.19
C GLU A 232 -17.77 -5.23 -11.71
N LEU A 233 -17.18 -6.00 -10.80
CA LEU A 233 -17.17 -5.72 -9.36
C LEU A 233 -16.52 -4.36 -9.06
N GLN A 234 -15.42 -4.02 -9.74
CA GLN A 234 -14.78 -2.71 -9.64
C GLN A 234 -15.70 -1.56 -10.12
N ASP A 235 -16.45 -1.73 -11.21
CA ASP A 235 -17.39 -0.71 -11.67
C ASP A 235 -18.59 -0.59 -10.69
N ASN A 236 -19.05 -1.70 -10.11
CA ASN A 236 -20.15 -1.74 -9.15
C ASN A 236 -19.77 -1.11 -7.81
N VAL A 237 -18.58 -1.38 -7.26
CA VAL A 237 -18.12 -0.75 -6.00
C VAL A 237 -17.99 0.75 -6.16
N VAL A 238 -17.47 1.24 -7.30
CA VAL A 238 -17.39 2.68 -7.57
C VAL A 238 -18.79 3.29 -7.56
N LYS A 239 -19.75 2.67 -8.26
CA LYS A 239 -21.13 3.13 -8.31
C LYS A 239 -21.76 3.14 -6.91
N TYR A 240 -21.58 2.07 -6.14
CA TYR A 240 -22.11 1.96 -4.79
C TYR A 240 -21.54 3.06 -3.87
N VAL A 241 -20.20 3.14 -3.76
CA VAL A 241 -19.51 4.03 -2.83
C VAL A 241 -19.80 5.49 -3.16
N THR A 242 -19.69 5.89 -4.43
CA THR A 242 -19.90 7.30 -4.83
C THR A 242 -21.36 7.76 -4.68
N SER A 243 -22.31 6.82 -4.57
CA SER A 243 -23.72 7.13 -4.33
C SER A 243 -24.05 7.40 -2.85
N GLN A 244 -23.19 6.96 -1.92
CA GLN A 244 -23.43 7.06 -0.48
C GLN A 244 -23.39 8.51 0.02
N LYS A 245 -24.13 8.78 1.10
CA LYS A 245 -24.19 10.12 1.71
C LYS A 245 -22.82 10.54 2.26
N GLU A 246 -22.09 9.61 2.90
CA GLU A 246 -20.80 9.91 3.52
C GLU A 246 -19.79 10.31 2.44
N TRP A 247 -19.75 9.58 1.31
CA TRP A 247 -18.90 9.93 0.18
C TRP A 247 -19.21 11.33 -0.38
N LYS A 248 -20.49 11.67 -0.50
CA LYS A 248 -20.92 12.99 -0.99
C LYS A 248 -20.53 14.13 -0.03
N ILE A 249 -20.47 13.86 1.27
CA ILE A 249 -20.09 14.84 2.30
C ILE A 249 -18.58 15.08 2.30
N SER A 250 -17.79 14.01 2.36
CA SER A 250 -16.32 14.13 2.50
C SER A 250 -15.58 14.24 1.18
N GLY A 251 -16.25 13.96 0.07
CA GLY A 251 -15.61 13.76 -1.23
C GLY A 251 -14.74 12.50 -1.28
N GLY A 252 -14.90 11.56 -0.35
CA GLY A 252 -14.14 10.33 -0.26
C GLY A 252 -12.91 10.37 0.64
N LYS A 253 -12.54 11.54 1.20
CA LYS A 253 -11.26 11.74 1.89
C LYS A 253 -11.12 10.97 3.21
N ASP A 254 -12.24 10.67 3.85
CA ASP A 254 -12.32 9.89 5.10
C ASP A 254 -12.60 8.40 4.83
N HIS A 255 -12.66 7.98 3.57
CA HIS A 255 -12.87 6.58 3.20
C HIS A 255 -11.55 5.81 3.17
N VAL A 256 -11.52 4.68 3.85
CA VAL A 256 -10.44 3.69 3.81
C VAL A 256 -10.86 2.55 2.88
N ILE A 257 -10.07 2.30 1.83
CA ILE A 257 -10.37 1.29 0.81
C ILE A 257 -9.17 0.35 0.63
N MET A 258 -9.40 -0.96 0.61
CA MET A 258 -8.33 -1.91 0.35
C MET A 258 -7.89 -1.88 -1.12
N ALA A 259 -6.59 -1.75 -1.35
CA ALA A 259 -5.95 -1.89 -2.67
C ALA A 259 -4.57 -2.57 -2.52
N HIS A 260 -4.49 -3.57 -1.62
CA HIS A 260 -3.23 -4.15 -1.19
C HIS A 260 -2.53 -4.93 -2.31
N HIS A 261 -3.27 -5.77 -3.03
CA HIS A 261 -2.73 -6.42 -4.23
C HIS A 261 -2.45 -5.36 -5.31
N PRO A 262 -1.21 -5.26 -5.85
CA PRO A 262 -0.80 -4.14 -6.71
C PRO A 262 -1.56 -4.04 -8.05
N ASN A 263 -2.13 -5.16 -8.50
CA ASN A 263 -2.98 -5.21 -9.69
C ASN A 263 -4.49 -5.12 -9.38
N SER A 264 -4.89 -5.21 -8.10
CA SER A 264 -6.30 -5.01 -7.74
C SER A 264 -6.70 -3.55 -7.93
N MET A 265 -8.01 -3.31 -8.00
CA MET A 265 -8.56 -1.95 -8.14
C MET A 265 -8.02 -1.16 -9.34
N SER A 266 -7.41 -1.81 -10.35
CA SER A 266 -6.68 -1.13 -11.43
C SER A 266 -7.48 -0.03 -12.12
N THR A 267 -8.80 -0.17 -12.19
CA THR A 267 -9.71 0.85 -12.75
C THR A 267 -10.46 1.63 -11.68
N ALA A 268 -10.93 0.98 -10.62
CA ALA A 268 -11.68 1.64 -9.55
C ALA A 268 -10.84 2.66 -8.78
N ARG A 269 -9.55 2.39 -8.55
CA ARG A 269 -8.64 3.28 -7.80
C ARG A 269 -8.49 4.67 -8.43
N HIS A 270 -8.57 4.78 -9.75
CA HIS A 270 -8.52 6.07 -10.43
C HIS A 270 -9.81 6.87 -10.25
N LYS A 271 -10.94 6.20 -10.01
CA LYS A 271 -12.24 6.84 -9.77
C LYS A 271 -12.46 7.16 -8.29
N LEU A 272 -11.81 6.42 -7.39
CA LEU A 272 -11.91 6.55 -5.93
C LEU A 272 -10.65 7.17 -5.32
N TYR A 273 -9.79 7.81 -6.13
CA TYR A 273 -8.48 8.30 -5.70
C TYR A 273 -8.46 9.29 -4.52
N PRO A 274 -9.52 10.06 -4.20
CA PRO A 274 -9.51 10.91 -3.01
C PRO A 274 -9.47 10.12 -1.70
N ALA A 275 -9.83 8.83 -1.74
CA ALA A 275 -9.81 7.94 -0.58
C ALA A 275 -8.41 7.58 -0.12
N MET A 276 -8.32 7.16 1.14
CA MET A 276 -7.13 6.55 1.72
C MET A 276 -7.08 5.08 1.31
N PHE A 277 -6.12 4.71 0.48
CA PHE A 277 -5.88 3.34 0.10
C PHE A 277 -4.94 2.65 1.07
N VAL A 278 -5.25 1.40 1.40
CA VAL A 278 -4.29 0.49 2.02
C VAL A 278 -3.59 -0.30 0.91
N VAL A 279 -2.31 0.00 0.68
CA VAL A 279 -1.49 -0.54 -0.40
C VAL A 279 -0.32 -1.38 0.14
N ALA A 280 0.29 -2.22 -0.70
CA ALA A 280 1.49 -2.97 -0.31
C ALA A 280 2.80 -2.17 -0.45
N ASP A 281 2.86 -1.27 -1.42
CA ASP A 281 3.98 -0.37 -1.69
C ASP A 281 3.50 0.79 -2.58
N PHE A 282 4.30 1.85 -2.75
CA PHE A 282 3.96 2.97 -3.65
C PHE A 282 4.49 2.79 -5.08
N GLY A 283 5.28 1.75 -5.35
CA GLY A 283 6.04 1.62 -6.59
C GLY A 283 5.20 1.27 -7.84
N ARG A 284 3.90 1.03 -7.70
CA ARG A 284 2.98 0.63 -8.79
C ARG A 284 1.99 1.72 -9.19
N TYR A 285 2.00 2.86 -8.50
CA TYR A 285 0.94 3.84 -8.58
C TYR A 285 1.47 5.18 -9.06
N SER A 286 0.65 5.92 -9.81
CA SER A 286 0.89 7.36 -9.99
C SER A 286 0.77 8.03 -8.61
N PRO A 287 1.65 8.99 -8.27
CA PRO A 287 1.55 9.75 -7.01
C PRO A 287 0.19 10.46 -6.82
N HIS A 288 -0.53 10.73 -7.91
CA HIS A 288 -1.89 11.30 -7.86
C HIS A 288 -2.95 10.30 -7.37
N VAL A 289 -2.67 9.00 -7.48
CA VAL A 289 -3.59 7.92 -7.09
C VAL A 289 -3.25 7.37 -5.72
N ALA A 290 -1.97 7.09 -5.48
CA ALA A 290 -1.49 6.66 -4.18
C ALA A 290 -0.17 7.36 -3.80
N ASN A 291 -0.09 7.91 -2.59
CA ASN A 291 1.05 8.66 -2.07
C ASN A 291 1.15 8.61 -0.54
N ILE A 292 2.30 9.05 -0.02
CA ILE A 292 2.62 9.00 1.41
C ILE A 292 1.77 9.94 2.27
N ASP A 293 1.15 10.97 1.67
CA ASP A 293 0.42 11.98 2.43
C ASP A 293 -0.95 11.49 2.88
N LYS A 294 -1.54 10.51 2.16
CA LYS A 294 -2.89 10.01 2.45
C LYS A 294 -3.00 8.49 2.59
N ASP A 295 -2.11 7.71 2.00
CA ASP A 295 -2.29 6.26 1.89
C ASP A 295 -1.43 5.48 2.89
N ILE A 296 -1.92 4.30 3.25
CA ILE A 296 -1.33 3.45 4.28
C ILE A 296 -0.64 2.28 3.62
N VAL A 297 0.61 2.02 4.00
CA VAL A 297 1.32 0.81 3.57
C VAL A 297 1.12 -0.30 4.59
N ALA A 298 0.49 -1.40 4.16
CA ALA A 298 0.43 -2.64 4.93
C ALA A 298 1.47 -3.63 4.38
N PRO A 299 2.28 -4.30 5.21
CA PRO A 299 3.27 -5.26 4.72
C PRO A 299 2.60 -6.53 4.20
N TYR A 300 3.27 -7.24 3.31
CA TYR A 300 2.86 -8.58 2.91
C TYR A 300 2.97 -9.54 4.08
N LYS A 301 1.94 -10.39 4.31
CA LYS A 301 1.92 -11.33 5.44
C LYS A 301 3.20 -12.18 5.55
N HIS A 302 3.75 -12.63 4.42
CA HIS A 302 4.93 -13.51 4.40
C HIS A 302 6.26 -12.77 4.65
N LEU A 303 6.28 -11.43 4.60
CA LEU A 303 7.46 -10.62 4.88
C LEU A 303 7.59 -10.25 6.35
N VAL A 304 6.53 -10.48 7.15
CA VAL A 304 6.52 -10.23 8.59
C VAL A 304 6.54 -11.59 9.28
N PRO A 305 7.71 -12.12 9.68
CA PRO A 305 7.75 -13.39 10.40
C PRO A 305 7.00 -13.24 11.72
N SER A 306 6.15 -14.22 12.04
CA SER A 306 5.58 -14.34 13.38
C SER A 306 6.70 -14.65 14.36
N TYR A 307 6.70 -13.98 15.51
CA TYR A 307 7.60 -14.34 16.59
C TYR A 307 7.12 -15.67 17.20
N VAL A 308 7.89 -16.73 17.01
CA VAL A 308 7.51 -18.11 17.41
C VAL A 308 7.48 -18.28 18.93
N ASN A 309 8.29 -17.50 19.65
CA ASN A 309 8.45 -17.58 21.12
C ASN A 309 8.09 -16.25 21.79
N ASP A 310 7.03 -15.59 21.33
CA ASP A 310 6.59 -14.33 21.90
C ASP A 310 5.35 -14.52 22.76
N THR A 311 5.55 -14.45 24.07
CA THR A 311 4.50 -14.50 25.09
C THR A 311 3.95 -13.12 25.43
N SER A 312 4.46 -12.06 24.80
CA SER A 312 4.09 -10.67 25.08
C SER A 312 2.75 -10.33 24.42
N GLY A 313 1.79 -9.86 25.23
CA GLY A 313 0.56 -9.24 24.74
C GLY A 313 0.85 -7.96 23.94
N PHE A 314 -0.16 -7.47 23.21
CA PHE A 314 -0.05 -6.21 22.43
C PHE A 314 0.48 -5.05 23.29
N ASP A 315 -0.04 -4.90 24.51
CA ASP A 315 0.34 -3.85 25.46
C ASP A 315 1.77 -4.00 26.03
N GLY A 316 2.38 -5.19 25.88
CA GLY A 316 3.75 -5.48 26.30
C GLY A 316 4.81 -5.10 25.25
N ARG A 317 4.40 -4.51 24.11
CA ARG A 317 5.29 -4.16 23.00
C ARG A 317 5.58 -2.64 23.01
N PRO A 318 6.65 -2.18 23.69
CA PRO A 318 6.96 -0.74 23.77
C PRO A 318 7.49 -0.15 22.46
N ILE A 319 7.78 -0.99 21.45
CA ILE A 319 8.44 -0.58 20.22
C ILE A 319 7.63 -1.13 19.03
N LEU A 320 7.17 -0.22 18.18
CA LEU A 320 6.61 -0.55 16.87
C LEU A 320 7.76 -0.90 15.92
N LEU A 321 7.79 -2.15 15.42
CA LEU A 321 8.79 -2.58 14.45
C LEU A 321 8.40 -2.07 13.06
N TYR A 322 9.12 -1.05 12.59
CA TYR A 322 8.99 -0.50 11.23
C TYR A 322 9.84 -1.32 10.26
N PHE A 323 9.22 -1.87 9.21
CA PHE A 323 9.93 -2.48 8.11
C PHE A 323 10.13 -1.46 7.00
N GLN A 324 11.37 -0.99 6.82
CA GLN A 324 11.75 -0.29 5.60
C GLN A 324 11.78 -1.33 4.47
N GLY A 325 10.74 -1.33 3.63
CA GLY A 325 10.71 -2.17 2.42
C GLY A 325 11.92 -1.90 1.52
N ALA A 326 12.26 -2.84 0.64
CA ALA A 326 13.36 -2.65 -0.31
C ALA A 326 13.03 -1.49 -1.28
N ILE A 327 13.93 -0.51 -1.36
CA ILE A 327 13.81 0.64 -2.29
C ILE A 327 14.02 0.21 -3.75
N TYR A 328 14.65 -0.95 -3.97
CA TYR A 328 14.92 -1.49 -5.30
C TYR A 328 14.12 -2.76 -5.56
N ARG A 329 13.28 -2.73 -6.59
CA ARG A 329 12.61 -3.93 -7.12
C ARG A 329 13.66 -4.77 -7.88
N LYS A 330 13.70 -6.09 -7.68
CA LYS A 330 14.45 -6.97 -8.59
C LYS A 330 13.87 -6.78 -10.00
N ALA A 331 14.61 -6.08 -10.86
CA ALA A 331 14.27 -5.93 -12.26
C ALA A 331 14.50 -7.28 -12.94
N VAL A 332 13.41 -7.96 -13.32
CA VAL A 332 13.48 -8.93 -14.41
C VAL A 332 13.12 -8.16 -15.67
N SER A 333 14.15 -7.57 -16.27
CA SER A 333 14.31 -7.40 -17.72
C SER A 333 15.57 -6.58 -17.97
N THR A 334 16.52 -7.20 -18.65
CA THR A 334 17.72 -6.60 -19.22
C THR A 334 17.34 -5.37 -20.05
N LEU A 335 17.85 -4.20 -19.67
CA LEU A 335 17.86 -3.01 -20.50
C LEU A 335 19.31 -2.52 -20.55
N LEU A 336 19.96 -2.81 -21.67
CA LEU A 336 21.24 -2.24 -22.05
C LEU A 336 21.08 -0.71 -22.09
N ALA A 337 21.69 -0.03 -21.13
CA ALA A 337 21.88 1.41 -21.20
C ALA A 337 23.25 1.68 -21.80
N TYR A 338 23.27 2.19 -23.04
CA TYR A 338 24.43 2.91 -23.55
C TYR A 338 24.54 4.22 -22.80
N VAL A 339 25.69 4.43 -22.18
CA VAL A 339 26.09 5.72 -21.61
C VAL A 339 26.63 6.56 -22.75
N THR A 340 26.13 7.79 -22.89
CA THR A 340 26.86 8.91 -23.49
C THR A 340 26.72 10.10 -22.57
#